data_AF-A0A8J7BHA0-F1
#
_entry.id   AF-A0A8J7BHA0-F1
#
_cell.length_a   1.000
_cell.length_b   1.000
_cell.length_c   1.000
_cell.angle_alpha   90.00
_cell.angle_beta   90.00
_cell.angle_gamma   90.00
#
_symmetry.space_group_name_H-M   'P 1'
#
loop_
_entity.id
_entity.type
_entity.pdbx_description
1 polymer ?
#
loop_
_entity_poly.entity_id
_entity_poly.type
_entity_poly.pdbx_seq_one_letter_code
_entity_poly.pdbx_strand_id
1 'polypeptide(L)'
;MVTEDLKVKVENGFEEFTENWRSFITTIPANWLYENFQTYQSRLFSANIRGYLGSRNIDANINNGIKKTVLEDPGNFCVFNNGITAITNQFTYDEEAGELSLSGISIVNGAQTTGSIGNLGSSPSSGAKIQARFIVCSSTQIIESIIRFNNSQNKVEAPDFRSNDKIQTRLVDEFSSIPDAEYSGGRRGGAEDVIRRRQNLLPSSTVGQSLTAFHGDPQNAYNRKSDIWKSNSLYSKVFHDRTTAKHIIFVYSLHKALDSFKRNLIQKSRQNGLTEAEVDQMSFFQHRGASMLATTAIAQCLEIVLEQQITDLFSLSFGNISTEDAVKVWEEILEPMIALIDALSPAVENGLKGQDFTADTIKTFRSLVNATKSANRPIYNNFKAKVVIH
;
A
#
# COMPACT_ATOMS: atom_id res chain seq x y z
N MET A 1 -13.74 24.38 -7.12
CA MET A 1 -13.89 24.55 -8.57
C MET A 1 -13.40 25.95 -8.95
N VAL A 2 -12.73 26.10 -10.08
CA VAL A 2 -12.56 27.42 -10.72
C VAL A 2 -13.87 27.75 -11.40
N THR A 3 -14.41 28.95 -11.19
CA THR A 3 -15.75 29.34 -11.68
C THR A 3 -15.70 30.23 -12.92
N GLU A 4 -14.51 30.58 -13.37
CA GLU A 4 -14.28 31.43 -14.54
C GLU A 4 -14.45 30.61 -15.83
N ASP A 5 -14.78 31.31 -16.91
CA ASP A 5 -14.88 30.72 -18.24
C ASP A 5 -13.49 30.61 -18.86
N LEU A 6 -13.17 29.42 -19.36
CA LEU A 6 -11.89 29.11 -19.98
C LEU A 6 -12.09 28.72 -21.44
N LYS A 7 -11.17 29.14 -22.30
CA LYS A 7 -11.18 28.82 -23.73
C LYS A 7 -9.91 28.11 -24.12
N VAL A 8 -10.02 27.10 -24.96
CA VAL A 8 -8.88 26.35 -25.48
C VAL A 8 -9.08 26.03 -26.96
N LYS A 9 -8.03 26.25 -27.75
CA LYS A 9 -8.01 25.80 -29.15
C LYS A 9 -7.79 24.30 -29.19
N VAL A 10 -8.68 23.60 -29.87
CA VAL A 10 -8.66 22.14 -30.04
C VAL A 10 -8.89 21.80 -31.51
N GLU A 11 -8.15 20.82 -32.02
CA GLU A 11 -8.22 20.44 -33.44
C GLU A 11 -9.52 19.70 -33.76
N ASN A 12 -9.94 18.80 -32.89
CA ASN A 12 -11.16 18.02 -33.03
C ASN A 12 -11.58 17.44 -31.67
N GLY A 13 -12.78 16.88 -31.60
CA GLY A 13 -13.27 16.15 -30.46
C GLY A 13 -14.59 15.49 -30.77
N PHE A 14 -15.08 14.68 -29.84
CA PHE A 14 -16.40 14.09 -29.96
C PHE A 14 -17.12 14.17 -28.62
N GLU A 15 -18.44 14.21 -28.72
CA GLU A 15 -19.33 14.26 -27.57
C GLU A 15 -20.02 12.91 -27.39
N GLU A 16 -20.02 12.44 -26.14
CA GLU A 16 -20.82 11.32 -25.67
C GLU A 16 -21.79 11.83 -24.61
N PHE A 17 -23.04 11.35 -24.62
CA PHE A 17 -24.03 11.81 -23.66
C PHE A 17 -25.07 10.77 -23.31
N THR A 18 -25.66 10.96 -22.14
CA THR A 18 -26.86 10.28 -21.66
C THR A 18 -27.82 11.33 -21.09
N GLU A 19 -28.97 10.90 -20.57
CA GLU A 19 -29.88 11.81 -19.84
C GLU A 19 -29.22 12.46 -18.61
N ASN A 20 -28.19 11.84 -18.03
CA ASN A 20 -27.62 12.26 -16.75
C ASN A 20 -26.29 13.01 -16.86
N TRP A 21 -25.60 12.93 -17.99
CA TRP A 21 -24.30 13.56 -18.19
C TRP A 21 -23.98 13.76 -19.67
N ARG A 22 -23.12 14.74 -19.96
CA ARG A 22 -22.50 14.99 -21.27
C ARG A 22 -20.99 15.01 -21.10
N SER A 23 -20.25 14.46 -22.04
CA SER A 23 -18.79 14.35 -21.99
C SER A 23 -18.20 14.72 -23.34
N PHE A 24 -17.34 15.73 -23.36
CA PHE A 24 -16.53 16.06 -24.52
C PHE A 24 -15.12 15.49 -24.38
N ILE A 25 -14.67 14.73 -25.38
CA ILE A 25 -13.36 14.07 -25.39
C ILE A 25 -12.54 14.67 -26.55
N THR A 26 -11.34 15.14 -26.22
CA THR A 26 -10.47 15.86 -27.16
C THR A 26 -9.01 15.79 -26.71
N THR A 27 -8.11 16.46 -27.42
CA THR A 27 -6.76 16.77 -26.95
C THR A 27 -6.57 18.27 -26.80
N ILE A 28 -5.96 18.69 -25.69
CA ILE A 28 -5.64 20.10 -25.41
C ILE A 28 -4.12 20.34 -25.46
N PRO A 29 -3.67 21.54 -25.85
CA PRO A 29 -2.26 21.91 -25.77
C PRO A 29 -1.74 21.93 -24.32
N ALA A 30 -0.52 21.43 -24.10
CA ALA A 30 0.07 21.39 -22.76
C ALA A 30 0.34 22.77 -22.16
N ASN A 31 0.63 23.77 -22.99
CA ASN A 31 0.81 25.16 -22.55
C ASN A 31 -0.48 25.74 -21.95
N TRP A 32 -1.65 25.38 -22.49
CA TRP A 32 -2.93 25.80 -21.90
C TRP A 32 -3.07 25.28 -20.48
N LEU A 33 -2.73 24.01 -20.23
CA LEU A 33 -2.80 23.44 -18.87
C LEU A 33 -1.77 24.06 -17.93
N TYR A 34 -0.57 24.38 -18.45
CA TYR A 34 0.47 25.10 -17.73
C TYR A 34 -0.02 26.48 -17.26
N GLU A 35 -0.53 27.30 -18.17
CA GLU A 35 -0.98 28.67 -17.91
C GLU A 35 -2.11 28.69 -16.88
N ASN A 36 -3.11 27.81 -17.04
CA ASN A 36 -4.19 27.68 -16.08
C ASN A 36 -3.68 27.23 -14.70
N PHE A 37 -2.69 26.33 -14.64
CA PHE A 37 -2.11 25.91 -13.37
C PHE A 37 -1.34 27.04 -12.69
N GLN A 38 -0.60 27.85 -13.44
CA GLN A 38 0.09 29.02 -12.88
C GLN A 38 -0.90 30.02 -12.27
N THR A 39 -2.04 30.25 -12.92
CA THR A 39 -3.08 31.19 -12.45
C THR A 39 -3.85 30.66 -11.24
N TYR A 40 -4.32 29.42 -11.29
CA TYR A 40 -5.30 28.90 -10.34
C TYR A 40 -4.71 27.89 -9.33
N GLN A 41 -3.53 27.34 -9.62
CA GLN A 41 -2.81 26.37 -8.78
C GLN A 41 -3.73 25.24 -8.27
N SER A 42 -3.73 25.01 -6.95
CA SER A 42 -4.54 23.98 -6.30
C SER A 42 -6.05 24.15 -6.53
N ARG A 43 -6.53 25.35 -6.91
CA ARG A 43 -7.96 25.60 -7.13
C ARG A 43 -8.51 24.85 -8.34
N LEU A 44 -7.66 24.51 -9.32
CA LEU A 44 -8.06 23.68 -10.48
C LEU A 44 -8.53 22.30 -10.08
N PHE A 45 -8.05 21.77 -8.95
CA PHE A 45 -8.41 20.42 -8.52
C PHE A 45 -9.67 20.42 -7.66
N SER A 46 -10.38 19.29 -7.68
CA SER A 46 -11.44 19.02 -6.72
C SER A 46 -10.88 18.95 -5.29
N ALA A 47 -11.72 19.24 -4.29
CA ALA A 47 -11.30 19.27 -2.88
C ALA A 47 -10.60 17.97 -2.43
N ASN A 48 -11.08 16.82 -2.92
CA ASN A 48 -10.51 15.50 -2.62
C ASN A 48 -9.08 15.33 -3.17
N ILE A 49 -8.76 15.96 -4.30
CA ILE A 49 -7.42 15.91 -4.90
C ILE A 49 -6.48 16.94 -4.25
N ARG A 50 -7.00 18.07 -3.76
CA ARG A 50 -6.20 19.05 -3.01
C ARG A 50 -5.60 18.44 -1.74
N GLY A 51 -6.39 17.65 -1.01
CA GLY A 51 -5.90 16.90 0.15
C GLY A 51 -4.84 15.86 -0.21
N TYR A 52 -4.95 15.24 -1.39
CA TYR A 52 -3.96 14.29 -1.90
C TYR A 52 -2.62 14.95 -2.28
N LEU A 53 -2.65 16.14 -2.87
CA LEU A 53 -1.44 16.91 -3.21
C LEU A 53 -0.69 17.42 -1.97
N GLY A 54 -1.40 17.75 -0.89
CA GLY A 54 -0.80 18.26 0.35
C GLY A 54 -0.25 17.20 1.31
N SER A 55 -0.59 15.92 1.14
CA SER A 55 -0.31 14.85 2.11
C SER A 55 0.74 13.83 1.68
N ARG A 56 1.26 13.89 0.45
CA ARG A 56 2.30 12.98 -0.04
C ARG A 56 3.40 13.74 -0.79
N ASN A 57 4.65 13.46 -0.43
CA ASN A 57 5.77 13.59 -1.38
C ASN A 57 5.49 12.61 -2.53
N ILE A 58 4.87 13.11 -3.60
CA ILE A 58 4.53 12.36 -4.81
C ILE A 58 5.81 11.80 -5.40
N ASP A 59 5.81 10.50 -5.74
CA ASP A 59 6.95 9.74 -6.26
C ASP A 59 7.73 10.54 -7.32
N ALA A 60 8.91 11.06 -6.93
CA ALA A 60 9.71 11.96 -7.77
C ALA A 60 10.04 11.34 -9.14
N ASN A 61 10.13 10.02 -9.23
CA ASN A 61 10.49 9.29 -10.45
C ASN A 61 9.40 9.37 -11.56
N ILE A 62 8.11 9.28 -11.21
CA ILE A 62 7.01 9.34 -12.19
C ILE A 62 6.88 10.75 -12.76
N ASN A 63 6.96 11.76 -11.88
CA ASN A 63 6.90 13.16 -12.29
C ASN A 63 8.09 13.54 -13.19
N ASN A 64 9.26 12.95 -12.96
CA ASN A 64 10.44 13.15 -13.82
C ASN A 64 10.21 12.60 -15.24
N GLY A 65 9.54 11.45 -15.39
CA GLY A 65 9.19 10.90 -16.70
C GLY A 65 8.26 11.81 -17.50
N ILE A 66 7.19 12.31 -16.87
CA ILE A 66 6.23 13.22 -17.53
C ILE A 66 6.91 14.52 -17.97
N LYS A 67 7.72 15.11 -17.08
CA LYS A 67 8.50 16.32 -17.41
C LYS A 67 9.50 16.06 -18.54
N LYS A 68 10.14 14.89 -18.55
CA LYS A 68 11.06 14.50 -19.61
C LYS A 68 10.34 14.43 -20.96
N THR A 69 9.19 13.74 -21.04
CA THR A 69 8.45 13.63 -22.29
C THR A 69 8.00 14.99 -22.81
N VAL A 70 7.48 15.88 -21.96
CA VAL A 70 6.99 17.18 -22.44
C VAL A 70 8.12 18.09 -22.97
N LEU A 71 9.35 17.90 -22.48
CA LEU A 71 10.52 18.70 -22.85
C LEU A 71 11.31 18.09 -24.02
N GLU A 72 11.49 16.77 -24.02
CA GLU A 72 12.37 16.08 -24.98
C GLU A 72 11.61 15.40 -26.13
N ASP A 73 10.36 14.98 -25.90
CA ASP A 73 9.53 14.28 -26.89
C ASP A 73 8.06 14.72 -26.85
N PRO A 74 7.77 16.01 -27.10
CA PRO A 74 6.43 16.57 -26.97
C PRO A 74 5.44 15.93 -27.94
N GLY A 75 5.88 15.50 -29.13
CA GLY A 75 5.02 14.89 -30.15
C GLY A 75 4.37 13.58 -29.69
N ASN A 76 5.08 12.79 -28.88
CA ASN A 76 4.56 11.55 -28.31
C ASN A 76 3.88 11.72 -26.95
N PHE A 77 3.76 12.94 -26.42
CA PHE A 77 3.23 13.17 -25.08
C PHE A 77 1.84 12.54 -24.89
N CYS A 78 0.95 12.74 -25.87
CA CYS A 78 -0.42 12.25 -25.89
C CYS A 78 -0.50 10.71 -25.81
N VAL A 79 0.54 10.02 -26.31
CA VAL A 79 0.61 8.56 -26.35
C VAL A 79 1.25 7.99 -25.09
N PHE A 80 2.27 8.65 -24.54
CA PHE A 80 3.04 8.14 -23.40
C PHE A 80 2.45 8.48 -22.04
N ASN A 81 1.69 9.57 -21.95
CA ASN A 81 1.24 10.11 -20.67
C ASN A 81 -0.28 10.12 -20.56
N ASN A 82 -0.75 9.86 -19.34
CA ASN A 82 -2.17 9.96 -19.03
C ASN A 82 -2.66 11.41 -19.13
N GLY A 83 -3.87 11.56 -19.65
CA GLY A 83 -4.54 12.84 -19.80
C GLY A 83 -5.13 13.42 -18.52
N ILE A 84 -6.12 14.30 -18.69
CA ILE A 84 -6.92 14.86 -17.59
C ILE A 84 -8.40 14.49 -17.76
N THR A 85 -9.08 14.34 -16.63
CA THR A 85 -10.55 14.34 -16.58
C THR A 85 -10.99 15.46 -15.67
N ALA A 86 -11.89 16.31 -16.15
CA ALA A 86 -12.41 17.45 -15.42
C ALA A 86 -13.93 17.51 -15.46
N ILE A 87 -14.51 17.90 -14.34
CA ILE A 87 -15.92 18.28 -14.24
C ILE A 87 -16.03 19.77 -14.58
N THR A 88 -17.01 20.12 -15.39
CA THR A 88 -17.35 21.50 -15.78
C THR A 88 -18.85 21.73 -15.62
N ASN A 89 -19.27 22.99 -15.46
CA ASN A 89 -20.70 23.30 -15.42
C ASN A 89 -21.32 23.23 -16.81
N GLN A 90 -20.57 23.64 -17.83
CA GLN A 90 -21.00 23.67 -19.22
C GLN A 90 -19.78 23.65 -20.14
N PHE A 91 -19.91 23.03 -21.31
CA PHE A 91 -18.97 23.23 -22.42
C PHE A 91 -19.73 23.53 -23.71
N THR A 92 -19.06 24.27 -24.60
CA THR A 92 -19.51 24.53 -25.98
C THR A 92 -18.31 24.39 -26.90
N TYR A 93 -18.43 23.54 -27.92
CA TYR A 93 -17.40 23.39 -28.96
C TYR A 93 -17.86 24.09 -30.24
N ASP A 94 -17.03 25.00 -30.73
CA ASP A 94 -17.17 25.65 -32.02
C ASP A 94 -16.21 24.95 -33.00
N GLU A 95 -16.79 24.15 -33.89
CA GLU A 95 -16.04 23.36 -34.88
C GLU A 95 -15.36 24.24 -35.94
N GLU A 96 -16.02 25.32 -36.37
CA GLU A 96 -15.46 26.26 -37.36
C GLU A 96 -14.27 27.04 -36.78
N ALA A 97 -14.38 27.46 -35.52
CA ALA A 97 -13.33 28.19 -34.83
C ALA A 97 -12.25 27.30 -34.19
N GLY A 98 -12.47 25.97 -34.15
CA GLY A 98 -11.63 25.01 -33.45
C GLY A 98 -11.44 25.36 -31.97
N GLU A 99 -12.51 25.79 -31.30
CA GLU A 99 -12.44 26.35 -29.94
C GLU A 99 -13.43 25.66 -29.00
N LEU A 100 -12.92 25.20 -27.87
CA LEU A 100 -13.73 24.69 -26.76
C LEU A 100 -13.81 25.74 -25.66
N SER A 101 -15.03 26.16 -25.34
CA SER A 101 -15.34 27.03 -24.21
C SER A 101 -15.86 26.19 -23.05
N LEU A 102 -15.32 26.41 -21.86
CA LEU A 102 -15.65 25.71 -20.61
C LEU A 102 -16.13 26.72 -19.57
N SER A 103 -17.28 26.49 -18.96
CA SER A 103 -17.73 27.28 -17.82
C SER A 103 -17.46 26.53 -16.52
N GLY A 104 -16.48 27.03 -15.78
CA GLY A 104 -15.96 26.40 -14.58
C GLY A 104 -15.26 25.07 -14.83
N ILE A 105 -14.24 24.78 -14.01
CA ILE A 105 -13.44 23.56 -14.14
C ILE A 105 -13.01 23.01 -12.78
N SER A 106 -13.10 21.69 -12.65
CA SER A 106 -12.54 20.93 -11.54
C SER A 106 -11.91 19.64 -12.05
N ILE A 107 -10.59 19.58 -12.08
CA ILE A 107 -9.84 18.37 -12.41
C ILE A 107 -10.09 17.31 -11.33
N VAL A 108 -10.56 16.14 -11.76
CA VAL A 108 -10.89 14.96 -10.95
C VAL A 108 -10.02 13.75 -11.26
N ASN A 109 -9.21 13.79 -12.31
CA ASN A 109 -8.11 12.87 -12.59
C ASN A 109 -7.02 13.59 -13.41
N GLY A 110 -5.76 13.20 -13.27
CA GLY A 110 -4.62 13.84 -13.95
C GLY A 110 -3.80 14.79 -13.07
N ALA A 111 -3.79 14.57 -11.74
CA ALA A 111 -3.01 15.39 -10.80
C ALA A 111 -1.49 15.34 -11.07
N GLN A 112 -0.96 14.18 -11.44
CA GLN A 112 0.45 14.01 -11.80
C GLN A 112 0.78 14.74 -13.11
N THR A 113 -0.04 14.60 -14.14
CA THR A 113 0.12 15.28 -15.43
C THR A 113 0.07 16.79 -15.25
N THR A 114 -1.01 17.28 -14.62
CA THR A 114 -1.23 18.71 -14.37
C THR A 114 -0.14 19.31 -13.49
N GLY A 115 0.24 18.62 -12.41
CA GLY A 115 1.30 19.08 -11.51
C GLY A 115 2.70 19.02 -12.13
N SER A 116 3.00 18.01 -12.95
CA SER A 116 4.30 17.90 -13.62
C SER A 116 4.49 18.99 -14.66
N ILE A 117 3.44 19.25 -15.46
CA ILE A 117 3.41 20.34 -16.42
C ILE A 117 3.43 21.68 -15.70
N GLY A 118 2.54 21.90 -14.74
CA GLY A 118 2.45 23.14 -13.98
C GLY A 118 3.74 23.52 -13.24
N ASN A 119 4.57 22.56 -12.83
CA ASN A 119 5.86 22.79 -12.17
C ASN A 119 7.07 22.76 -13.12
N LEU A 120 6.87 23.01 -14.42
CA LEU A 120 7.96 23.30 -15.34
C LEU A 120 8.51 24.71 -15.08
N GLY A 121 9.79 24.93 -15.42
CA GLY A 121 10.41 26.26 -15.28
C GLY A 121 9.95 27.28 -16.33
N SER A 122 9.33 26.81 -17.41
CA SER A 122 8.79 27.63 -18.50
C SER A 122 7.60 26.94 -19.16
N SER A 123 6.78 27.71 -19.89
CA SER A 123 5.64 27.17 -20.63
C SER A 123 6.12 26.17 -21.70
N PRO A 124 5.57 24.94 -21.75
CA PRO A 124 5.95 23.94 -22.74
C PRO A 124 5.48 24.33 -24.14
N SER A 125 6.05 23.72 -25.18
CA SER A 125 5.56 23.95 -26.55
C SER A 125 4.13 23.44 -26.74
N SER A 126 3.38 24.06 -27.66
CA SER A 126 2.05 23.57 -28.08
C SER A 126 2.09 22.23 -28.82
N GLY A 127 3.30 21.73 -29.18
CA GLY A 127 3.49 20.43 -29.78
C GLY A 127 3.17 19.26 -28.84
N ALA A 128 3.18 19.49 -27.52
CA ALA A 128 2.71 18.51 -26.55
C ALA A 128 1.19 18.61 -26.39
N LYS A 129 0.49 17.53 -26.77
CA LYS A 129 -0.98 17.42 -26.64
C LYS A 129 -1.34 16.49 -25.50
N ILE A 130 -2.35 16.86 -24.73
CA ILE A 130 -2.84 16.11 -23.57
C ILE A 130 -4.25 15.62 -23.89
N GLN A 131 -4.52 14.32 -23.72
CA GLN A 131 -5.90 13.82 -23.79
C GLN A 131 -6.74 14.46 -22.68
N ALA A 132 -7.92 14.95 -23.01
CA ALA A 132 -8.80 15.62 -22.05
C ALA A 132 -10.23 15.12 -22.18
N ARG A 133 -10.86 14.91 -21.03
CA ARG A 133 -12.29 14.63 -20.92
C ARG A 133 -12.95 15.68 -20.04
N PHE A 134 -13.90 16.41 -20.61
CA PHE A 134 -14.69 17.43 -19.91
C PHE A 134 -16.11 16.94 -19.73
N ILE A 135 -16.56 16.83 -18.48
CA ILE A 135 -17.84 16.22 -18.13
C ILE A 135 -18.75 17.25 -17.48
N VAL A 136 -19.96 17.39 -18.03
CA VAL A 136 -21.09 18.07 -17.39
C VAL A 136 -21.98 17.01 -16.75
N CYS A 137 -22.16 17.10 -15.44
CA CYS A 137 -23.01 16.18 -14.69
C CYS A 137 -23.59 16.91 -13.48
N SER A 138 -24.90 16.80 -13.26
CA SER A 138 -25.60 17.38 -12.11
C SER A 138 -25.82 16.38 -10.97
N SER A 139 -25.73 15.07 -11.26
CA SER A 139 -25.90 14.01 -10.26
C SER A 139 -24.65 13.82 -9.40
N THR A 140 -24.75 14.16 -8.11
CA THR A 140 -23.66 13.97 -7.13
C THR A 140 -23.20 12.52 -7.05
N GLN A 141 -24.11 11.55 -7.13
CA GLN A 141 -23.78 10.11 -7.06
C GLN A 141 -22.92 9.67 -8.25
N ILE A 142 -23.20 10.20 -9.44
CA ILE A 142 -22.42 9.92 -10.65
C ILE A 142 -21.06 10.60 -10.55
N ILE A 143 -20.98 11.84 -10.07
CA ILE A 143 -19.70 12.54 -9.85
C ILE A 143 -18.82 11.77 -8.87
N GLU A 144 -19.37 11.32 -7.75
CA GLU A 144 -18.65 10.49 -6.77
C GLU A 144 -18.14 9.19 -7.38
N SER A 145 -18.96 8.55 -8.23
CA SER A 145 -18.58 7.33 -8.95
C SER A 145 -17.47 7.60 -9.96
N ILE A 146 -17.55 8.68 -10.73
CA ILE A 146 -16.50 9.12 -11.67
C ILE A 146 -15.18 9.28 -10.92
N ILE A 147 -15.19 9.98 -9.78
CA ILE A 147 -13.99 10.18 -8.95
C ILE A 147 -13.45 8.83 -8.46
N ARG A 148 -14.32 7.96 -7.94
CA ARG A 148 -13.94 6.64 -7.40
C ARG A 148 -13.31 5.74 -8.47
N PHE A 149 -13.95 5.60 -9.61
CA PHE A 149 -13.50 4.70 -10.68
C PHE A 149 -12.21 5.20 -11.34
N ASN A 150 -12.12 6.51 -11.64
CA ASN A 150 -10.89 7.09 -12.19
C ASN A 150 -9.68 6.93 -11.24
N ASN A 151 -9.88 7.06 -9.93
CA ASN A 151 -8.79 6.87 -8.95
C ASN A 151 -8.39 5.39 -8.78
N SER A 152 -9.32 4.46 -8.95
CA SER A 152 -9.06 3.02 -8.81
C SER A 152 -8.24 2.43 -9.96
N GLN A 153 -8.23 3.05 -11.14
CA GLN A 153 -7.56 2.53 -12.33
C GLN A 153 -6.03 2.71 -12.29
N ASN A 154 -5.51 3.77 -11.67
CA ASN A 154 -4.10 4.19 -11.80
C ASN A 154 -3.14 3.78 -10.68
N LYS A 155 -3.55 2.97 -9.70
CA LYS A 155 -2.66 2.56 -8.60
C LYS A 155 -1.86 1.32 -9.00
N VAL A 156 -0.65 1.52 -9.53
CA VAL A 156 0.37 0.45 -9.57
C VAL A 156 0.83 0.20 -8.13
N GLU A 157 0.60 -0.99 -7.61
CA GLU A 157 1.11 -1.37 -6.30
C GLU A 157 2.53 -1.93 -6.43
N ALA A 158 3.32 -1.84 -5.36
CA ALA A 158 4.70 -2.32 -5.39
C ALA A 158 4.82 -3.82 -5.77
N PRO A 159 3.90 -4.73 -5.34
CA PRO A 159 3.94 -6.12 -5.77
C PRO A 159 3.81 -6.34 -7.28
N ASP A 160 3.15 -5.42 -8.01
CA ASP A 160 2.92 -5.55 -9.46
C ASP A 160 4.22 -5.68 -10.26
N PHE A 161 5.33 -5.16 -9.73
CA PHE A 161 6.69 -5.29 -10.29
C PHE A 161 7.20 -6.74 -10.34
N ARG A 162 6.51 -7.68 -9.68
CA ARG A 162 6.82 -9.11 -9.63
C ARG A 162 5.72 -9.99 -10.23
N SER A 163 4.84 -9.41 -11.06
CA SER A 163 3.71 -10.14 -11.68
C SER A 163 4.13 -11.38 -12.49
N ASN A 164 5.32 -11.35 -13.10
CA ASN A 164 5.88 -12.44 -13.92
C ASN A 164 7.03 -13.18 -13.23
N ASP A 165 7.19 -12.99 -11.92
CA ASP A 165 8.26 -13.62 -11.15
C ASP A 165 7.98 -15.11 -10.93
N LYS A 166 8.99 -15.96 -11.15
CA LYS A 166 8.86 -17.42 -11.03
C LYS A 166 8.60 -17.87 -9.60
N ILE A 167 9.20 -17.21 -8.61
CA ILE A 167 8.96 -17.52 -7.19
C ILE A 167 7.52 -17.16 -6.83
N GLN A 168 7.00 -16.01 -7.28
CA GLN A 168 5.60 -15.65 -7.05
C GLN A 168 4.63 -16.63 -7.70
N THR A 169 4.91 -17.05 -8.94
CA THR A 169 4.07 -18.03 -9.65
C THR A 169 4.03 -19.35 -8.89
N ARG A 170 5.20 -19.88 -8.51
CA ARG A 170 5.30 -21.09 -7.69
C ARG A 170 4.55 -20.96 -6.37
N LEU A 171 4.70 -19.84 -5.67
CA LEU A 171 4.01 -19.59 -4.40
C LEU A 171 2.48 -19.62 -4.59
N VAL A 172 1.95 -18.94 -5.61
CA VAL A 172 0.51 -18.98 -5.93
C VAL A 172 0.04 -20.43 -6.14
N ASP A 173 0.81 -21.25 -6.86
CA ASP A 173 0.49 -22.66 -7.06
C ASP A 173 0.50 -23.45 -5.73
N GLU A 174 1.53 -23.27 -4.90
CA GLU A 174 1.64 -23.90 -3.57
C GLU A 174 0.46 -23.55 -2.65
N PHE A 175 -0.04 -22.31 -2.72
CA PHE A 175 -1.19 -21.85 -1.93
C PHE A 175 -2.48 -22.61 -2.24
N SER A 176 -2.59 -23.25 -3.41
CA SER A 176 -3.73 -24.12 -3.74
C SER A 176 -3.88 -25.31 -2.80
N SER A 177 -2.81 -25.68 -2.09
CA SER A 177 -2.81 -26.76 -1.09
C SER A 177 -3.10 -26.30 0.34
N ILE A 178 -3.20 -24.98 0.56
CA ILE A 178 -3.45 -24.40 1.88
C ILE A 178 -4.96 -24.17 2.05
N PRO A 179 -5.59 -24.73 3.10
CA PRO A 179 -7.02 -24.55 3.33
C PRO A 179 -7.34 -23.10 3.71
N ASP A 180 -8.44 -22.57 3.19
CA ASP A 180 -8.97 -21.24 3.52
C ASP A 180 -7.92 -20.11 3.50
N ALA A 181 -7.00 -20.15 2.53
CA ALA A 181 -6.02 -19.10 2.30
C ALA A 181 -5.86 -18.86 0.80
N GLU A 182 -5.92 -17.59 0.40
CA GLU A 182 -5.65 -17.19 -0.98
C GLU A 182 -4.43 -16.28 -1.04
N TYR A 183 -3.62 -16.45 -2.07
CA TYR A 183 -2.49 -15.57 -2.36
C TYR A 183 -2.44 -15.26 -3.85
N SER A 184 -2.37 -13.98 -4.21
CA SER A 184 -2.32 -13.53 -5.60
C SER A 184 -0.89 -13.28 -6.11
N GLY A 185 0.13 -13.52 -5.28
CA GLY A 185 1.52 -13.27 -5.64
C GLY A 185 1.79 -11.81 -5.99
N GLY A 186 2.66 -11.58 -6.97
CA GLY A 186 2.91 -10.26 -7.52
C GLY A 186 1.80 -9.71 -8.41
N ARG A 187 0.70 -10.44 -8.63
CA ARG A 187 -0.35 -10.05 -9.58
C ARG A 187 -1.44 -9.21 -8.90
N ARG A 188 -1.90 -8.19 -9.62
CA ARG A 188 -3.17 -7.51 -9.32
C ARG A 188 -4.32 -8.50 -9.47
N GLY A 189 -5.25 -8.46 -8.53
CA GLY A 189 -6.56 -9.04 -8.75
C GLY A 189 -7.22 -8.39 -9.97
N GLY A 190 -7.79 -9.17 -10.88
CA GLY A 190 -8.48 -8.67 -12.07
C GLY A 190 -9.75 -7.89 -11.74
N ALA A 191 -10.46 -7.39 -12.75
CA ALA A 191 -11.78 -6.77 -12.57
C ALA A 191 -12.77 -7.72 -11.86
N GLU A 192 -12.63 -9.03 -12.05
CA GLU A 192 -13.40 -10.07 -11.36
C GLU A 192 -13.11 -10.15 -9.84
N ASP A 193 -11.90 -9.76 -9.42
CA ASP A 193 -11.47 -9.81 -8.00
C ASP A 193 -11.96 -8.62 -7.18
N VAL A 194 -12.37 -7.55 -7.85
CA VAL A 194 -13.05 -6.41 -7.20
C VAL A 194 -14.51 -6.77 -6.90
N ILE A 195 -15.11 -7.68 -7.68
CA ILE A 195 -16.49 -8.12 -7.55
C ILE A 195 -16.62 -9.22 -6.47
N ARG A 196 -15.61 -10.08 -6.31
CA ARG A 196 -15.55 -11.07 -5.22
C ARG A 196 -14.75 -10.54 -4.02
N ARG A 197 -15.41 -10.35 -2.87
CA ARG A 197 -14.71 -10.18 -1.58
C ARG A 197 -14.00 -11.49 -1.22
N ARG A 198 -12.72 -11.59 -1.55
CA ARG A 198 -11.83 -12.68 -1.12
C ARG A 198 -11.47 -12.47 0.35
N GLN A 199 -12.32 -12.94 1.28
CA GLN A 199 -12.12 -12.73 2.72
C GLN A 199 -10.81 -13.33 3.24
N ASN A 200 -10.35 -14.40 2.59
CA ASN A 200 -9.17 -15.18 2.96
C ASN A 200 -7.91 -14.80 2.16
N LEU A 201 -7.94 -13.68 1.43
CA LEU A 201 -6.79 -13.21 0.66
C LEU A 201 -5.72 -12.62 1.59
N LEU A 202 -4.50 -13.14 1.47
CA LEU A 202 -3.30 -12.59 2.07
C LEU A 202 -2.79 -11.44 1.19
N PRO A 203 -2.81 -10.18 1.66
CA PRO A 203 -2.30 -9.07 0.86
C PRO A 203 -0.79 -9.22 0.66
N SER A 204 -0.33 -9.21 -0.60
CA SER A 204 1.08 -9.42 -0.93
C SER A 204 2.00 -8.43 -0.24
N SER A 205 1.60 -7.16 -0.17
CA SER A 205 2.36 -6.15 0.56
C SER A 205 2.58 -6.53 2.03
N THR A 206 1.55 -6.98 2.73
CA THR A 206 1.65 -7.45 4.12
C THR A 206 2.49 -8.71 4.23
N VAL A 207 2.34 -9.69 3.33
CA VAL A 207 3.19 -10.91 3.31
C VAL A 207 4.67 -10.53 3.23
N GLY A 208 5.03 -9.62 2.32
CA GLY A 208 6.41 -9.14 2.19
C GLY A 208 6.93 -8.49 3.48
N GLN A 209 6.13 -7.61 4.10
CA GLN A 209 6.49 -6.97 5.36
C GLN A 209 6.66 -7.98 6.50
N SER A 210 5.73 -8.91 6.66
CA SER A 210 5.77 -9.94 7.70
C SER A 210 7.00 -10.82 7.55
N LEU A 211 7.32 -11.28 6.33
CA LEU A 211 8.55 -12.03 6.06
C LEU A 211 9.80 -11.20 6.38
N THR A 212 9.89 -9.96 5.91
CA THR A 212 11.07 -9.11 6.18
C THR A 212 11.27 -8.86 7.67
N ALA A 213 10.20 -8.63 8.44
CA ALA A 213 10.29 -8.46 9.88
C ALA A 213 10.69 -9.78 10.58
N PHE A 214 10.03 -10.88 10.25
CA PHE A 214 10.30 -12.20 10.86
C PHE A 214 11.76 -12.64 10.64
N HIS A 215 12.31 -12.35 9.46
CA HIS A 215 13.71 -12.64 9.11
C HIS A 215 14.72 -11.57 9.56
N GLY A 216 14.39 -10.80 10.60
CA GLY A 216 15.37 -9.97 11.32
C GLY A 216 15.49 -8.52 10.86
N ASP A 217 14.61 -8.03 9.98
CA ASP A 217 14.71 -6.69 9.40
C ASP A 217 13.42 -5.86 9.59
N PRO A 218 13.03 -5.54 10.85
CA PRO A 218 11.82 -4.78 11.12
C PRO A 218 11.86 -3.36 10.53
N GLN A 219 13.06 -2.82 10.32
CA GLN A 219 13.25 -1.47 9.79
C GLN A 219 12.86 -1.40 8.30
N ASN A 220 13.38 -2.31 7.46
CA ASN A 220 12.98 -2.34 6.06
C ASN A 220 11.53 -2.81 5.91
N ALA A 221 11.07 -3.73 6.76
CA ALA A 221 9.67 -4.15 6.81
C ALA A 221 8.70 -2.97 7.04
N TYR A 222 9.04 -2.04 7.94
CA TYR A 222 8.20 -0.88 8.24
C TYR A 222 8.41 0.28 7.26
N ASN A 223 9.66 0.74 7.07
CA ASN A 223 9.97 1.98 6.36
C ASN A 223 10.03 1.81 4.84
N ARG A 224 10.31 0.60 4.34
CA ARG A 224 10.65 0.35 2.93
C ARG A 224 9.76 -0.69 2.27
N LYS A 225 8.48 -0.75 2.65
CA LYS A 225 7.50 -1.73 2.14
C LYS A 225 7.44 -1.83 0.62
N SER A 226 7.59 -0.71 -0.09
CA SER A 226 7.59 -0.70 -1.57
C SER A 226 8.90 -1.25 -2.14
N ASP A 227 10.03 -0.99 -1.48
CA ASP A 227 11.34 -1.42 -1.95
C ASP A 227 11.56 -2.92 -1.75
N ILE A 228 10.86 -3.54 -0.79
CA ILE A 228 10.83 -5.01 -0.66
C ILE A 228 10.47 -5.66 -2.00
N TRP A 229 9.56 -5.05 -2.77
CA TRP A 229 9.12 -5.56 -4.05
C TRP A 229 9.95 -5.04 -5.23
N LYS A 230 10.36 -3.77 -5.19
CA LYS A 230 11.07 -3.12 -6.30
C LYS A 230 12.57 -3.41 -6.33
N SER A 231 13.22 -3.59 -5.18
CA SER A 231 14.66 -3.86 -5.08
C SER A 231 14.94 -5.35 -5.14
N ASN A 232 15.73 -5.81 -6.12
CA ASN A 232 16.15 -7.21 -6.19
C ASN A 232 16.89 -7.67 -4.93
N SER A 233 17.69 -6.79 -4.31
CA SER A 233 18.45 -7.10 -3.10
C SER A 233 17.54 -7.34 -1.90
N LEU A 234 16.51 -6.52 -1.70
CA LEU A 234 15.57 -6.72 -0.58
C LEU A 234 14.60 -7.87 -0.87
N TYR A 235 14.14 -7.98 -2.12
CA TYR A 235 13.22 -9.02 -2.55
C TYR A 235 13.79 -10.42 -2.33
N SER A 236 15.00 -10.66 -2.84
CA SER A 236 15.68 -11.97 -2.78
C SER A 236 16.08 -12.41 -1.36
N LYS A 237 16.05 -11.51 -0.37
CA LYS A 237 16.25 -11.89 1.05
C LYS A 237 15.07 -12.67 1.63
N VAL A 238 13.86 -12.48 1.10
CA VAL A 238 12.63 -13.06 1.66
C VAL A 238 11.82 -13.87 0.67
N PHE A 239 12.00 -13.65 -0.63
CA PHE A 239 11.40 -14.43 -1.70
C PHE A 239 12.51 -15.12 -2.50
N HIS A 240 12.76 -16.39 -2.16
CA HIS A 240 13.70 -17.26 -2.84
C HIS A 240 13.21 -18.72 -2.76
N ASP A 241 14.00 -19.67 -3.24
CA ASP A 241 13.57 -21.07 -3.40
C ASP A 241 13.13 -21.76 -2.11
N ARG A 242 13.60 -21.28 -0.95
CA ARG A 242 13.22 -21.83 0.38
C ARG A 242 11.94 -21.20 0.95
N THR A 243 11.44 -20.11 0.38
CA THR A 243 10.19 -19.48 0.80
C THR A 243 9.02 -20.30 0.28
N THR A 244 8.32 -21.02 1.16
CA THR A 244 7.16 -21.85 0.80
C THR A 244 5.85 -21.19 1.24
N ALA A 245 4.71 -21.60 0.65
CA ALA A 245 3.39 -21.15 1.09
C ALA A 245 3.14 -21.46 2.57
N LYS A 246 3.57 -22.65 3.03
CA LYS A 246 3.48 -23.07 4.45
C LYS A 246 4.26 -22.14 5.39
N HIS A 247 5.47 -21.74 4.99
CA HIS A 247 6.27 -20.78 5.75
C HIS A 247 5.64 -19.39 5.74
N ILE A 248 5.06 -18.96 4.61
CA ILE A 248 4.32 -17.70 4.54
C ILE A 248 3.14 -17.72 5.50
N ILE A 249 2.36 -18.80 5.56
CA ILE A 249 1.26 -18.93 6.53
C ILE A 249 1.78 -18.80 7.95
N PHE A 250 2.84 -19.54 8.31
CA PHE A 250 3.45 -19.50 9.64
C PHE A 250 3.85 -18.07 10.05
N VAL A 251 4.46 -17.31 9.15
CA VAL A 251 4.92 -15.94 9.43
C VAL A 251 3.77 -14.93 9.40
N TYR A 252 2.90 -15.00 8.39
CA TYR A 252 1.78 -14.08 8.23
C TYR A 252 0.76 -14.22 9.36
N SER A 253 0.52 -15.44 9.84
CA SER A 253 -0.39 -15.68 10.97
C SER A 253 0.12 -15.07 12.28
N LEU A 254 1.44 -15.01 12.51
CA LEU A 254 2.00 -14.28 13.66
C LEU A 254 1.66 -12.79 13.59
N HIS A 255 1.87 -12.19 12.42
CA HIS A 255 1.54 -10.78 12.20
C HIS A 255 0.04 -10.51 12.43
N LYS A 256 -0.83 -11.39 11.90
CA LYS A 256 -2.28 -11.31 12.14
C LYS A 256 -2.65 -11.47 13.61
N ALA A 257 -2.00 -12.38 14.34
CA ALA A 257 -2.26 -12.59 15.75
C ALA A 257 -1.89 -11.35 16.59
N LEU A 258 -0.76 -10.70 16.30
CA LEU A 258 -0.38 -9.42 16.91
C LEU A 258 -1.38 -8.29 16.59
N ASP A 259 -1.84 -8.21 15.33
CA ASP A 259 -2.85 -7.22 14.94
C ASP A 259 -4.22 -7.49 15.58
N SER A 260 -4.60 -8.75 15.77
CA SER A 260 -5.80 -9.13 16.54
C SER A 260 -5.67 -8.72 18.01
N PHE A 261 -4.53 -8.99 18.65
CA PHE A 261 -4.27 -8.56 20.02
C PHE A 261 -4.40 -7.03 20.17
N LYS A 262 -3.76 -6.27 19.27
CA LYS A 262 -3.87 -4.81 19.25
C LYS A 262 -5.32 -4.33 19.10
N ARG A 263 -6.10 -4.94 18.20
CA ARG A 263 -7.52 -4.60 18.02
C ARG A 263 -8.34 -4.88 19.28
N ASN A 264 -8.08 -6.00 19.95
CA ASN A 264 -8.75 -6.36 21.20
C ASN A 264 -8.45 -5.34 22.32
N LEU A 265 -7.20 -4.88 22.46
CA LEU A 265 -6.86 -3.80 23.40
C LEU A 265 -7.62 -2.50 23.11
N ILE A 266 -7.70 -2.09 21.83
CA ILE A 266 -8.43 -0.89 21.42
C ILE A 266 -9.94 -1.04 21.69
N GLN A 267 -10.50 -2.23 21.50
CA GLN A 267 -11.91 -2.48 21.81
C GLN A 267 -12.17 -2.46 23.32
N LYS A 268 -11.30 -3.10 24.10
CA LYS A 268 -11.40 -3.16 25.57
C LYS A 268 -11.31 -1.77 26.20
N SER A 269 -10.40 -0.91 25.72
CA SER A 269 -10.23 0.46 26.21
C SER A 269 -11.49 1.32 26.03
N ARG A 270 -12.33 1.02 25.03
CA ARG A 270 -13.60 1.72 24.78
C ARG A 270 -14.76 1.22 25.65
N GLN A 271 -14.67 0.02 26.22
CA GLN A 271 -15.77 -0.64 26.92
C GLN A 271 -15.56 -0.72 28.44
N ASN A 272 -14.43 -1.27 28.87
CA ASN A 272 -14.23 -1.73 30.26
C ASN A 272 -12.99 -1.12 30.94
N GLY A 273 -12.29 -0.20 30.27
CA GLY A 273 -10.98 0.28 30.70
C GLY A 273 -9.87 -0.77 30.51
N LEU A 274 -8.63 -0.37 30.76
CA LEU A 274 -7.44 -1.22 30.65
C LEU A 274 -6.77 -1.32 32.02
N THR A 275 -6.14 -2.47 32.30
CA THR A 275 -5.18 -2.56 33.42
C THR A 275 -3.93 -1.73 33.10
N GLU A 276 -3.11 -1.44 34.11
CA GLU A 276 -1.84 -0.71 33.91
C GLU A 276 -0.93 -1.42 32.90
N ALA A 277 -0.77 -2.74 33.02
CA ALA A 277 -0.02 -3.55 32.06
C ALA A 277 -0.61 -3.48 30.63
N GLU A 278 -1.94 -3.45 30.49
CA GLU A 278 -2.59 -3.30 29.18
C GLU A 278 -2.43 -1.90 28.60
N VAL A 279 -2.33 -0.87 29.44
CA VAL A 279 -2.00 0.50 29.02
C VAL A 279 -0.60 0.53 28.42
N ASP A 280 0.38 -0.08 29.08
CA ASP A 280 1.77 -0.15 28.59
C ASP A 280 1.86 -0.93 27.26
N GLN A 281 1.19 -2.09 27.18
CA GLN A 281 1.09 -2.86 25.94
C GLN A 281 0.45 -2.05 24.82
N MET A 282 -0.65 -1.34 25.10
CA MET A 282 -1.32 -0.50 24.12
C MET A 282 -0.40 0.66 23.68
N SER A 283 0.32 1.28 24.62
CA SER A 283 1.30 2.34 24.35
C SER A 283 2.38 1.86 23.38
N PHE A 284 2.98 0.70 23.66
CA PHE A 284 3.94 0.06 22.77
C PHE A 284 3.39 -0.09 21.33
N PHE A 285 2.21 -0.69 21.18
CA PHE A 285 1.60 -0.95 19.86
C PHE A 285 1.12 0.31 19.13
N GLN A 286 1.01 1.46 19.80
CA GLN A 286 0.72 2.75 19.16
C GLN A 286 1.93 3.33 18.44
N HIS A 287 3.16 2.91 18.80
CA HIS A 287 4.35 3.38 18.13
C HIS A 287 4.47 2.87 16.69
N ARG A 288 5.07 3.70 15.84
CA ARG A 288 5.36 3.41 14.45
C ARG A 288 6.39 2.27 14.33
N GLY A 289 6.01 1.18 13.67
CA GLY A 289 6.86 0.02 13.47
C GLY A 289 6.80 -1.03 14.59
N ALA A 290 6.01 -0.80 15.65
CA ALA A 290 5.93 -1.71 16.81
C ALA A 290 5.51 -3.14 16.42
N SER A 291 4.52 -3.32 15.56
CA SER A 291 4.12 -4.67 15.10
C SER A 291 5.24 -5.40 14.34
N MET A 292 6.06 -4.68 13.57
CA MET A 292 7.19 -5.28 12.86
C MET A 292 8.28 -5.68 13.86
N LEU A 293 8.60 -4.80 14.82
CA LEU A 293 9.56 -5.10 15.88
C LEU A 293 9.12 -6.32 16.73
N ALA A 294 7.86 -6.36 17.14
CA ALA A 294 7.30 -7.49 17.88
C ALA A 294 7.40 -8.79 17.09
N THR A 295 7.10 -8.76 15.79
CA THR A 295 7.26 -9.93 14.89
C THR A 295 8.70 -10.43 14.92
N THR A 296 9.69 -9.53 14.79
CA THR A 296 11.12 -9.90 14.88
C THR A 296 11.50 -10.44 16.25
N ALA A 297 11.07 -9.78 17.33
CA ALA A 297 11.43 -10.16 18.69
C ALA A 297 10.91 -11.56 19.05
N ILE A 298 9.68 -11.88 18.64
CA ILE A 298 9.06 -13.19 18.84
C ILE A 298 9.77 -14.25 17.99
N ALA A 299 10.09 -13.95 16.72
CA ALA A 299 10.86 -14.85 15.86
C ALA A 299 12.21 -15.22 16.49
N GLN A 300 12.92 -14.25 17.08
CA GLN A 300 14.20 -14.48 17.78
C GLN A 300 14.06 -15.23 19.12
N CYS A 301 12.84 -15.44 19.62
CA CYS A 301 12.57 -16.26 20.80
C CYS A 301 12.21 -17.71 20.45
N LEU A 302 12.09 -18.07 19.17
CA LEU A 302 11.62 -19.40 18.77
C LEU A 302 12.54 -20.55 19.24
N GLU A 303 13.86 -20.36 19.31
CA GLU A 303 14.75 -21.39 19.87
C GLU A 303 14.47 -21.66 21.36
N ILE A 304 14.04 -20.63 22.11
CA ILE A 304 13.65 -20.77 23.52
C ILE A 304 12.36 -21.59 23.62
N VAL A 305 11.38 -21.27 22.78
CA VAL A 305 10.06 -21.94 22.76
C VAL A 305 10.17 -23.39 22.27
N LEU A 306 10.92 -23.62 21.20
CA LEU A 306 11.07 -24.95 20.59
C LEU A 306 12.14 -25.81 21.29
N GLU A 307 12.94 -25.23 22.18
CA GLU A 307 14.04 -25.89 22.88
C GLU A 307 15.00 -26.63 21.93
N GLN A 308 15.24 -26.05 20.76
CA GLN A 308 16.16 -26.60 19.76
C GLN A 308 16.76 -25.47 18.93
N GLN A 309 17.95 -25.71 18.39
CA GLN A 309 18.61 -24.79 17.47
C GLN A 309 17.85 -24.73 16.14
N ILE A 310 17.68 -23.53 15.58
CA ILE A 310 17.04 -23.31 14.29
C ILE A 310 18.07 -22.76 13.32
N THR A 311 18.57 -23.61 12.43
CA THR A 311 19.61 -23.23 11.45
C THR A 311 19.05 -22.44 10.27
N ASP A 312 17.78 -22.65 9.96
CA ASP A 312 17.07 -21.94 8.89
C ASP A 312 15.66 -21.60 9.33
N LEU A 313 15.34 -20.31 9.47
CA LEU A 313 13.99 -19.88 9.82
C LEU A 313 12.97 -20.24 8.72
N PHE A 314 13.39 -20.35 7.45
CA PHE A 314 12.50 -20.68 6.33
C PHE A 314 11.96 -22.12 6.38
N SER A 315 12.58 -23.01 7.16
CA SER A 315 12.09 -24.39 7.30
C SER A 315 10.91 -24.52 8.27
N LEU A 316 10.58 -23.47 9.02
CA LEU A 316 9.49 -23.48 10.00
C LEU A 316 8.13 -23.37 9.33
N SER A 317 7.19 -24.23 9.75
CA SER A 317 5.79 -24.14 9.36
C SER A 317 4.86 -24.79 10.40
N PHE A 318 3.54 -24.64 10.23
CA PHE A 318 2.53 -25.46 10.92
C PHE A 318 1.98 -26.58 10.02
N GLY A 319 2.68 -26.93 8.94
CA GLY A 319 2.17 -27.84 7.91
C GLY A 319 1.06 -27.21 7.05
N ASN A 320 0.11 -28.03 6.59
CA ASN A 320 -1.06 -27.57 5.84
C ASN A 320 -2.18 -27.18 6.82
N ILE A 321 -2.22 -25.91 7.19
CA ILE A 321 -3.20 -25.35 8.12
C ILE A 321 -3.83 -24.08 7.54
N SER A 322 -5.03 -23.74 7.97
CA SER A 322 -5.68 -22.49 7.58
C SER A 322 -4.99 -21.29 8.22
N THR A 323 -5.17 -20.11 7.62
CA THR A 323 -4.64 -18.88 8.22
C THR A 323 -5.26 -18.61 9.59
N GLU A 324 -6.55 -18.89 9.77
CA GLU A 324 -7.25 -18.66 11.02
C GLU A 324 -6.77 -19.60 12.13
N ASP A 325 -6.58 -20.88 11.83
CA ASP A 325 -6.11 -21.82 12.84
C ASP A 325 -4.63 -21.59 13.16
N ALA A 326 -3.81 -21.20 12.18
CA ALA A 326 -2.44 -20.76 12.43
C ALA A 326 -2.36 -19.54 13.37
N VAL A 327 -3.32 -18.61 13.28
CA VAL A 327 -3.42 -17.47 14.21
C VAL A 327 -3.68 -17.97 15.63
N LYS A 328 -4.62 -18.90 15.82
CA LYS A 328 -4.94 -19.49 17.14
C LYS A 328 -3.71 -20.17 17.76
N VAL A 329 -2.87 -20.82 16.96
CA VAL A 329 -1.62 -21.43 17.44
C VAL A 329 -0.64 -20.37 17.97
N TRP A 330 -0.50 -19.23 17.30
CA TRP A 330 0.34 -18.14 17.79
C TRP A 330 -0.23 -17.48 19.05
N GLU A 331 -1.55 -17.29 19.12
CA GLU A 331 -2.22 -16.67 20.27
C GLU A 331 -1.86 -17.37 21.60
N GLU A 332 -1.71 -18.70 21.58
CA GLU A 332 -1.29 -19.49 22.76
C GLU A 332 0.03 -19.02 23.38
N ILE A 333 1.03 -18.67 22.55
CA ILE A 333 2.34 -18.23 23.05
C ILE A 333 2.47 -16.71 23.13
N LEU A 334 1.59 -15.97 22.46
CA LEU A 334 1.60 -14.51 22.48
C LEU A 334 1.24 -13.95 23.84
N GLU A 335 0.31 -14.54 24.58
CA GLU A 335 -0.10 -14.04 25.90
C GLU A 335 1.10 -13.84 26.87
N PRO A 336 1.91 -14.87 27.18
CA PRO A 336 3.08 -14.69 28.05
C PRO A 336 4.18 -13.82 27.45
N MET A 337 4.31 -13.75 26.12
CA MET A 337 5.31 -12.91 25.46
C MET A 337 4.90 -11.43 25.46
N ILE A 338 3.62 -11.13 25.25
CA ILE A 338 3.11 -9.76 25.21
C ILE A 338 3.11 -9.13 26.61
N ALA A 339 2.98 -9.94 27.67
CA ALA A 339 3.21 -9.49 29.03
C ALA A 339 4.61 -8.86 29.24
N LEU A 340 5.57 -9.18 28.37
CA LEU A 340 6.96 -8.67 28.41
C LEU A 340 7.24 -7.63 27.30
N ILE A 341 6.23 -7.23 26.51
CA ILE A 341 6.44 -6.46 25.28
C ILE A 341 6.99 -5.06 25.54
N ASP A 342 6.73 -4.47 26.70
CA ASP A 342 7.20 -3.12 27.04
C ASP A 342 8.74 -3.03 27.09
N ALA A 343 9.43 -4.16 27.29
CA ALA A 343 10.89 -4.22 27.14
C ALA A 343 11.38 -3.81 25.73
N LEU A 344 10.49 -3.79 24.72
CA LEU A 344 10.76 -3.35 23.36
C LEU A 344 10.49 -1.85 23.13
N SER A 345 9.81 -1.15 24.04
CA SER A 345 9.42 0.26 23.92
C SER A 345 10.59 1.19 23.58
N PRO A 346 11.80 1.06 24.19
CA PRO A 346 12.93 1.94 23.84
C PRO A 346 13.29 1.95 22.35
N ALA A 347 13.06 0.84 21.64
CA ALA A 347 13.40 0.71 20.23
C ALA A 347 12.37 1.37 19.29
N VAL A 348 11.22 1.82 19.81
CA VAL A 348 10.14 2.46 19.04
C VAL A 348 9.74 3.85 19.55
N GLU A 349 10.27 4.27 20.70
CA GLU A 349 10.14 5.64 21.20
C GLU A 349 10.67 6.66 20.18
N ASN A 350 9.82 7.59 19.73
CA ASN A 350 10.14 8.54 18.65
C ASN A 350 10.43 7.87 17.28
N GLY A 351 9.86 6.69 17.04
CA GLY A 351 10.01 5.92 15.81
C GLY A 351 11.06 4.81 15.93
N LEU A 352 10.91 3.79 15.08
CA LEU A 352 11.78 2.61 15.07
C LEU A 352 13.26 2.99 14.87
N LYS A 353 14.09 2.62 15.86
CA LYS A 353 15.52 2.96 15.94
C LYS A 353 16.37 2.17 14.94
N GLY A 354 17.67 2.51 14.91
CA GLY A 354 18.66 1.80 14.09
C GLY A 354 18.85 0.34 14.51
N GLN A 355 19.51 -0.43 13.63
CA GLN A 355 19.63 -1.88 13.73
C GLN A 355 20.31 -2.35 15.04
N ASP A 356 21.42 -1.72 15.43
CA ASP A 356 22.18 -2.13 16.63
C ASP A 356 21.38 -1.94 17.92
N PHE A 357 20.78 -0.76 18.08
CA PHE A 357 19.92 -0.46 19.23
C PHE A 357 18.68 -1.38 19.29
N THR A 358 18.11 -1.67 18.12
CA THR A 358 16.99 -2.61 18.01
C THR A 358 17.41 -4.02 18.45
N ALA A 359 18.60 -4.47 18.06
CA ALA A 359 19.13 -5.77 18.44
C ALA A 359 19.36 -5.90 19.95
N ASP A 360 19.92 -4.87 20.60
CA ASP A 360 20.11 -4.86 22.05
C ASP A 360 18.78 -4.91 22.81
N THR A 361 17.78 -4.19 22.33
CA THR A 361 16.44 -4.19 22.92
C THR A 361 15.77 -5.57 22.78
N ILE A 362 15.87 -6.20 21.60
CA ILE A 362 15.38 -7.57 21.37
C ILE A 362 16.12 -8.57 22.26
N LYS A 363 17.43 -8.40 22.47
CA LYS A 363 18.22 -9.26 23.36
C LYS A 363 17.71 -9.18 24.81
N THR A 364 17.34 -8.00 25.30
CA THR A 364 16.71 -7.82 26.61
C THR A 364 15.38 -8.56 26.68
N PHE A 365 14.49 -8.34 25.70
CA PHE A 365 13.21 -9.05 25.61
C PHE A 365 13.40 -10.59 25.61
N ARG A 366 14.31 -11.10 24.79
CA ARG A 366 14.64 -12.53 24.71
C ARG A 366 15.13 -13.09 26.05
N SER A 367 15.88 -12.30 26.82
CA SER A 367 16.38 -12.71 28.13
C SER A 367 15.24 -12.84 29.15
N LEU A 368 14.23 -11.96 29.09
CA LEU A 368 13.01 -12.05 29.90
C LEU A 368 12.15 -13.27 29.52
N VAL A 369 11.99 -13.54 28.21
CA VAL A 369 11.30 -14.74 27.73
C VAL A 369 12.01 -16.01 28.21
N ASN A 370 13.35 -16.03 28.20
CA ASN A 370 14.13 -17.15 28.73
C ASN A 370 13.96 -17.30 30.26
N ALA A 371 13.95 -16.20 31.01
CA ALA A 371 13.77 -16.23 32.47
C ALA A 371 12.40 -16.80 32.88
N THR A 372 11.36 -16.58 32.06
CA THR A 372 9.99 -17.08 32.30
C THR A 372 9.72 -18.44 31.65
N LYS A 373 10.70 -19.02 30.94
CA LYS A 373 10.54 -20.26 30.16
C LYS A 373 9.99 -21.43 30.98
N SER A 374 10.49 -21.63 32.20
CA SER A 374 10.07 -22.74 33.05
C SER A 374 8.60 -22.65 33.45
N ALA A 375 8.10 -21.43 33.72
CA ALA A 375 6.69 -21.20 34.07
C ALA A 375 5.75 -21.42 32.87
N ASN A 376 6.22 -21.08 31.67
CA ASN A 376 5.45 -21.19 30.42
C ASN A 376 5.65 -22.52 29.68
N ARG A 377 6.36 -23.50 30.27
CA ARG A 377 6.70 -24.76 29.62
C ARG A 377 5.50 -25.54 29.06
N PRO A 378 4.33 -25.65 29.74
CA PRO A 378 3.17 -26.32 29.16
C PRO A 378 2.69 -25.69 27.85
N ILE A 379 2.64 -24.35 27.82
CA ILE A 379 2.24 -23.56 26.65
C ILE A 379 3.26 -23.76 25.51
N TYR A 380 4.55 -23.66 25.81
CA TYR A 380 5.62 -23.83 24.81
C TYR A 380 5.67 -25.26 24.25
N ASN A 381 5.42 -26.28 25.07
CA ASN A 381 5.34 -27.67 24.61
C ASN A 381 4.17 -27.88 23.64
N ASN A 382 3.01 -27.26 23.91
CA ASN A 382 1.86 -27.35 23.01
C ASN A 382 2.14 -26.68 21.66
N PHE A 383 2.77 -25.50 21.67
CA PHE A 383 3.19 -24.82 20.46
C PHE A 383 4.23 -25.65 19.68
N LYS A 384 5.26 -26.15 20.37
CA LYS A 384 6.32 -27.00 19.79
C LYS A 384 5.74 -28.22 19.08
N ALA A 385 4.73 -28.87 19.64
CA ALA A 385 4.08 -30.04 19.03
C ALA A 385 3.39 -29.74 17.69
N LYS A 386 3.07 -28.47 17.40
CA LYS A 386 2.41 -28.01 16.18
C LYS A 386 3.39 -27.47 15.13
N VAL A 387 4.64 -27.20 15.51
CA VAL A 387 5.67 -26.70 14.58
C VAL A 387 6.35 -27.86 13.86
N VAL A 388 6.41 -27.75 12.54
CA VAL A 388 7.14 -28.65 11.65
C VAL A 388 8.38 -27.92 11.13
N ILE A 389 9.53 -28.58 11.25
CA ILE A 389 10.82 -28.14 10.70
C ILE A 389 11.16 -29.06 9.54
N HIS A 390 11.25 -28.50 8.32
CA HIS A 390 11.53 -29.26 7.08
C HIS A 390 13.02 -29.36 6.73
#